data_AF-A0A6P1IFX2-F1
#
_entry.id   AF-A0A6P1IFX2-F1
#
_cell.length_a   1.000
_cell.length_b   1.000
_cell.length_c   1.000
_cell.angle_alpha   90.00
_cell.angle_beta   90.00
_cell.angle_gamma   90.00
#
_symmetry.space_group_name_H-M   'P 1'
#
loop_
_entity.id
_entity.type
_entity.pdbx_description
1 polymer ?
#
loop_
_entity_poly.entity_id
_entity_poly.type
_entity_poly.pdbx_seq_one_letter_code
_entity_poly.pdbx_strand_id
1 'polypeptide(L)'
;MQSTSATTLYERLGSHDGITRITRELIKNHLNNPLVNIRYQNVENMDRVEQRVVEFFCAGAGGPETYSGQDMLATHRGMNVSEQEFITVIDDAMSALETCGIDTPTRNEVLAILWSLKGEVIRV
;
A
#
# COMPACT_ATOMS: atom_id res chain seq x y z
N MET A 1 12.12 -13.32 32.82
CA MET A 1 10.86 -13.41 32.05
C MET A 1 11.10 -12.74 30.72
N GLN A 2 11.32 -13.50 29.65
CA GLN A 2 11.50 -12.94 28.31
C GLN A 2 10.13 -12.57 27.77
N SER A 3 9.90 -11.27 27.57
CA SER A 3 8.77 -10.78 26.80
C SER A 3 8.88 -11.36 25.40
N THR A 4 7.96 -12.24 25.02
CA THR A 4 7.76 -12.58 23.61
C THR A 4 7.20 -11.34 22.94
N SER A 5 8.08 -10.46 22.45
CA SER A 5 7.70 -9.33 21.61
C SER A 5 6.87 -9.89 20.46
N ALA A 6 5.60 -9.51 20.39
CA ALA A 6 4.77 -9.84 19.24
C ALA A 6 5.50 -9.36 17.98
N THR A 7 5.73 -10.26 17.03
CA THR A 7 6.36 -9.93 15.74
C THR A 7 5.59 -8.79 15.08
N THR A 8 6.29 -7.73 14.70
CA THR A 8 5.69 -6.52 14.09
C THR A 8 4.96 -6.86 12.79
N LEU A 9 4.08 -5.97 12.33
CA LEU A 9 3.46 -6.14 11.01
C LEU A 9 4.53 -6.15 9.91
N TYR A 10 5.53 -5.27 10.01
CA TYR A 10 6.69 -5.24 9.12
C TYR A 10 7.40 -6.59 9.00
N GLU A 11 7.72 -7.23 10.12
CA GLU A 11 8.37 -8.56 10.12
C GLU A 11 7.46 -9.64 9.52
N ARG A 12 6.16 -9.62 9.82
CA ARG A 12 5.17 -10.57 9.25
C ARG A 12 4.99 -10.41 7.74
N LEU A 13 5.18 -9.21 7.21
CA LEU A 13 5.16 -8.91 5.77
C LEU A 13 6.48 -9.27 5.06
N GLY A 14 7.45 -9.84 5.76
CA GLY A 14 8.75 -10.19 5.21
C GLY A 14 9.74 -9.02 5.16
N SER A 15 9.55 -8.01 6.00
CA SER A 15 10.39 -6.80 6.07
C SER A 15 10.49 -6.10 4.71
N HIS A 16 11.54 -5.31 4.49
CA HIS A 16 11.78 -4.57 3.24
C HIS A 16 11.58 -5.41 1.97
N ASP A 17 12.18 -6.60 1.90
CA ASP A 17 12.17 -7.40 0.68
C ASP A 17 10.80 -8.03 0.40
N GLY A 18 10.08 -8.44 1.45
CA GLY A 18 8.71 -8.92 1.34
C GLY A 18 7.77 -7.80 0.90
N ILE A 19 7.87 -6.64 1.53
CA ILE A 19 7.08 -5.45 1.16
C ILE A 19 7.38 -5.01 -0.27
N THR A 20 8.64 -5.03 -0.70
CA THR A 20 9.02 -4.72 -2.09
C THR A 20 8.33 -5.66 -3.09
N ARG A 21 8.25 -6.96 -2.79
CA ARG A 21 7.54 -7.94 -3.63
C ARG A 21 6.04 -7.65 -3.67
N ILE A 22 5.43 -7.37 -2.52
CA ILE A 22 4.01 -7.01 -2.40
C ILE A 22 3.71 -5.75 -3.21
N THR A 23 4.54 -4.71 -3.08
CA THR A 23 4.37 -3.45 -3.81
C THR A 23 4.46 -3.64 -5.32
N ARG A 24 5.38 -4.49 -5.81
CA ARG A 24 5.46 -4.81 -7.24
C ARG A 24 4.21 -5.50 -7.77
N GLU A 25 3.69 -6.49 -7.04
CA GLU A 25 2.42 -7.13 -7.42
C GLU A 25 1.25 -6.16 -7.33
N LEU A 26 1.22 -5.26 -6.34
CA LEU A 26 0.21 -4.20 -6.23
C LEU A 26 0.23 -3.26 -7.45
N ILE A 27 1.39 -2.74 -7.82
CA ILE A 27 1.53 -1.86 -8.99
C ILE A 27 1.12 -2.60 -10.26
N LYS A 28 1.53 -3.86 -10.42
CA LYS A 28 1.08 -4.69 -11.53
C LYS A 28 -0.43 -4.86 -11.57
N ASN A 29 -1.10 -5.05 -10.42
CA ASN A 29 -2.56 -5.11 -10.35
C ASN A 29 -3.19 -3.78 -10.80
N HIS A 30 -2.73 -2.65 -10.25
CA HIS A 30 -3.20 -1.31 -10.62
C HIS A 30 -3.06 -1.01 -12.12
N LEU A 31 -1.92 -1.34 -12.72
CA LEU A 31 -1.66 -1.09 -14.14
C LEU A 31 -2.51 -1.96 -15.06
N ASN A 32 -2.89 -3.16 -14.62
CA ASN A 32 -3.79 -4.05 -15.37
C ASN A 32 -5.27 -3.75 -15.14
N ASN A 33 -5.61 -2.92 -14.14
CA ASN A 33 -6.98 -2.58 -13.80
C ASN A 33 -7.46 -1.34 -14.59
N PRO A 34 -8.46 -1.45 -15.49
CA PRO A 34 -8.87 -0.34 -16.34
C PRO A 34 -9.42 0.89 -15.59
N LEU A 35 -9.95 0.71 -14.39
CA LEU A 35 -10.45 1.82 -13.57
C LEU A 35 -9.31 2.58 -12.89
N VAL A 36 -8.25 1.87 -12.50
CA VAL A 36 -7.14 2.43 -11.72
C VAL A 36 -6.00 2.91 -12.62
N ASN A 37 -5.70 2.22 -13.72
CA ASN A 37 -4.53 2.49 -14.56
C ASN A 37 -4.51 3.91 -15.14
N ILE A 38 -5.68 4.54 -15.28
CA ILE A 38 -5.85 5.91 -15.79
C ILE A 38 -5.05 6.90 -14.91
N ARG A 39 -4.95 6.63 -13.61
CA ARG A 39 -4.19 7.46 -12.65
C ARG A 39 -2.68 7.42 -12.85
N TYR A 40 -2.18 6.40 -13.55
CA TYR A 40 -0.75 6.16 -13.76
C TYR A 40 -0.25 6.56 -15.16
N GLN A 41 -1.14 6.89 -16.10
CA GLN A 41 -0.78 7.15 -17.50
C GLN A 41 0.18 8.33 -17.71
N ASN A 42 0.16 9.32 -16.81
CA ASN A 42 1.00 10.52 -16.89
C ASN A 42 2.13 10.50 -15.85
N VAL A 43 2.37 9.37 -15.19
CA VAL A 43 3.47 9.24 -14.23
C VAL A 43 4.78 9.15 -15.01
N GLU A 44 5.64 10.16 -14.86
CA GLU A 44 6.92 10.24 -15.56
C GLU A 44 7.94 9.19 -15.07
N ASN A 45 7.85 8.79 -13.81
CA ASN A 45 8.81 7.90 -13.18
C ASN A 45 8.11 6.90 -12.26
N MET A 46 7.79 5.73 -12.81
CA MET A 46 7.16 4.63 -12.07
C MET A 46 8.09 4.04 -11.00
N ASP A 47 9.41 4.02 -11.21
CA ASP A 47 10.37 3.53 -10.21
C ASP A 47 10.32 4.39 -8.94
N ARG A 48 10.19 5.71 -9.10
CA ARG A 48 10.02 6.63 -7.97
C ARG A 48 8.69 6.40 -7.25
N VAL A 49 7.62 6.06 -7.97
CA VAL A 49 6.34 5.69 -7.35
C VAL A 49 6.49 4.39 -6.57
N GLU A 50 7.07 3.35 -7.15
CA GLU A 50 7.34 2.08 -6.47
C GLU A 50 8.14 2.31 -5.18
N GLN A 51 9.26 3.04 -5.27
CA GLN A 51 10.07 3.37 -4.11
C GLN A 51 9.25 4.06 -3.00
N ARG A 52 8.41 5.04 -3.35
CA ARG A 52 7.59 5.77 -2.38
C ARG A 52 6.52 4.89 -1.73
N VAL A 53 5.94 3.96 -2.50
CA VAL A 53 4.97 3.01 -1.94
C VAL A 53 5.67 2.02 -1.01
N VAL A 54 6.87 1.53 -1.35
CA VAL A 54 7.67 0.67 -0.45
C VAL A 54 7.98 1.41 0.85
N GLU A 55 8.54 2.63 0.77
CA GLU A 55 8.85 3.44 1.95
C GLU A 55 7.62 3.69 2.83
N PHE A 56 6.49 4.05 2.22
CA PHE A 56 5.23 4.29 2.93
C PHE A 56 4.73 3.03 3.64
N PHE A 57 4.76 1.89 2.95
CA PHE A 57 4.27 0.63 3.49
C PHE A 57 5.19 0.13 4.60
N CYS A 58 6.51 0.18 4.41
CA CYS A 58 7.47 -0.15 5.46
C CYS A 58 7.24 0.69 6.72
N ALA A 59 7.18 2.03 6.58
CA ALA A 59 6.93 2.93 7.70
C ALA A 59 5.58 2.66 8.39
N GLY A 60 4.52 2.49 7.60
CA GLY A 60 3.17 2.19 8.10
C GLY A 60 3.04 0.84 8.79
N ALA A 61 3.86 -0.14 8.40
CA ALA A 61 3.93 -1.47 9.02
C ALA A 61 4.81 -1.50 10.30
N GLY A 62 5.41 -0.37 10.69
CA GLY A 62 6.30 -0.27 11.85
C GLY A 62 7.77 -0.60 11.54
N GLY A 63 8.17 -0.57 10.27
CA GLY A 63 9.54 -0.74 9.83
C GLY A 63 10.42 0.49 10.11
N PRO A 64 11.75 0.34 10.03
CA PRO A 64 12.71 1.42 10.27
C PRO A 64 12.79 2.46 9.13
N GLU A 65 12.20 2.19 7.98
CA GLU A 65 12.30 3.02 6.79
C GLU A 65 11.61 4.38 6.99
N THR A 66 12.25 5.44 6.51
CA THR A 66 11.68 6.78 6.51
C THR A 66 10.90 7.00 5.23
N TYR A 67 9.62 7.35 5.34
CA TYR A 67 8.83 7.81 4.21
C TYR A 67 9.23 9.22 3.79
N SER A 68 9.70 9.37 2.55
CA SER A 68 10.18 10.65 2.02
C SER A 68 9.29 11.24 0.93
N GLY A 69 8.02 10.81 0.89
CA GLY A 69 6.97 11.37 0.04
C GLY A 69 6.12 12.44 0.74
N GLN A 70 5.08 12.89 0.04
CA GLN A 70 4.07 13.77 0.60
C GLN A 70 3.09 12.95 1.44
N ASP A 71 2.44 13.55 2.45
CA ASP A 71 1.38 12.86 3.17
C ASP A 71 0.23 12.40 2.23
N MET A 72 -0.63 11.49 2.72
CA MET A 72 -1.68 10.89 1.91
C MET A 72 -2.66 11.94 1.36
N LEU A 73 -3.07 12.91 2.17
CA LEU A 73 -3.94 14.00 1.74
C LEU A 73 -3.29 14.85 0.65
N ALA A 74 -2.05 15.28 0.84
CA ALA A 74 -1.33 16.10 -0.13
C ALA A 74 -1.08 15.36 -1.44
N THR A 75 -0.80 14.05 -1.37
CA THR A 75 -0.62 13.20 -2.54
C THR A 75 -1.90 13.07 -3.37
N HIS A 76 -3.06 12.88 -2.72
CA HIS A 76 -4.32 12.57 -3.41
C HIS A 76 -5.22 13.79 -3.67
N ARG A 77 -4.87 14.96 -3.11
CA ARG A 77 -5.64 16.20 -3.28
C ARG A 77 -5.84 16.57 -4.75
N GLY A 78 -7.09 16.85 -5.11
CA GLY A 78 -7.48 17.26 -6.46
C GLY A 78 -7.57 16.10 -7.46
N MET A 79 -7.25 14.86 -7.06
CA MET A 79 -7.48 13.70 -7.90
C MET A 79 -8.96 13.33 -7.99
N ASN A 80 -9.77 13.77 -7.01
CA ASN A 80 -11.19 13.42 -6.91
C ASN A 80 -11.41 11.89 -7.01
N VAL A 81 -10.62 11.13 -6.26
CA VAL A 81 -10.73 9.67 -6.20
C VAL A 81 -12.12 9.32 -5.68
N SER A 82 -12.83 8.50 -6.45
CA SER A 82 -14.15 7.99 -6.09
C SER A 82 -14.08 6.85 -5.07
N GLU A 83 -15.19 6.59 -4.42
CA GLU A 83 -15.39 5.46 -3.51
C GLU A 83 -15.14 4.13 -4.25
N GLN A 84 -15.56 4.05 -5.51
CA GLN A 84 -15.33 2.88 -6.36
C GLN A 84 -13.84 2.67 -6.65
N GLU A 85 -13.12 3.72 -7.04
CA GLU A 85 -11.67 3.64 -7.23
C GLU A 85 -10.96 3.23 -5.94
N PHE A 86 -11.34 3.80 -4.80
CA PHE A 86 -10.75 3.46 -3.51
C PHE A 86 -10.95 1.98 -3.13
N ILE A 87 -12.18 1.46 -3.27
CA ILE A 87 -12.46 0.03 -3.02
C ILE A 87 -11.64 -0.83 -3.99
N THR A 88 -11.54 -0.42 -5.26
CA THR A 88 -10.82 -1.17 -6.29
C THR A 88 -9.32 -1.26 -5.98
N VAL A 89 -8.68 -0.17 -5.51
CA VAL A 89 -7.27 -0.24 -5.11
C VAL A 89 -7.05 -1.07 -3.84
N ILE A 90 -8.04 -1.14 -2.94
CA ILE A 90 -8.01 -2.06 -1.80
C ILE A 90 -8.06 -3.51 -2.26
N ASP A 91 -8.94 -3.84 -3.22
CA ASP A 91 -9.03 -5.20 -3.78
C ASP A 91 -7.72 -5.60 -4.47
N ASP A 92 -7.12 -4.68 -5.24
CA ASP A 92 -5.81 -4.88 -5.87
C ASP A 92 -4.72 -5.14 -4.81
N ALA A 93 -4.75 -4.44 -3.67
CA ALA A 93 -3.81 -4.64 -2.55
C ALA A 93 -4.02 -5.98 -1.83
N MET A 94 -5.26 -6.39 -1.58
CA MET A 94 -5.56 -7.68 -0.96
C MET A 94 -5.12 -8.84 -1.87
N SER A 95 -5.34 -8.72 -3.19
CA SER A 95 -4.88 -9.67 -4.19
C SER A 95 -3.35 -9.77 -4.25
N ALA A 96 -2.63 -8.64 -4.14
CA ALA A 96 -1.16 -8.63 -4.11
C ALA A 96 -0.61 -9.35 -2.87
N LEU A 97 -1.18 -9.10 -1.69
CA LEU A 97 -0.82 -9.79 -0.45
C LEU A 97 -1.09 -11.29 -0.54
N GLU A 98 -2.24 -11.68 -1.10
CA GLU A 98 -2.59 -13.09 -1.30
C GLU A 98 -1.63 -13.79 -2.27
N THR A 99 -1.31 -13.15 -3.39
CA THR A 99 -0.33 -13.64 -4.37
C THR A 99 1.05 -13.84 -3.74
N CYS A 100 1.42 -12.97 -2.80
CA CYS A 100 2.66 -13.05 -2.04
C CYS A 100 2.61 -14.04 -0.86
N GLY A 101 1.52 -14.77 -0.68
CA GLY A 101 1.38 -15.80 0.36
C GLY A 101 1.21 -15.27 1.78
N ILE A 102 0.78 -14.01 1.94
CA ILE A 102 0.52 -13.42 3.25
C ILE A 102 -0.76 -14.00 3.86
N ASP A 103 -0.67 -14.41 5.13
CA ASP A 103 -1.76 -15.03 5.87
C ASP A 103 -2.93 -14.07 6.14
N THR A 104 -4.14 -14.62 6.23
CA THR A 104 -5.38 -13.83 6.40
C THR A 104 -5.35 -12.87 7.60
N PRO A 105 -4.91 -13.27 8.82
CA PRO A 105 -4.75 -12.32 9.92
C PRO A 105 -3.88 -11.10 9.57
N THR A 106 -2.71 -11.33 8.97
CA THR A 106 -1.82 -10.25 8.54
C THR A 106 -2.47 -9.37 7.46
N ARG A 107 -3.17 -9.96 6.49
CA ARG A 107 -3.92 -9.20 5.46
C ARG A 107 -5.03 -8.35 6.07
N ASN A 108 -5.76 -8.85 7.06
CA ASN A 108 -6.83 -8.11 7.73
C ASN A 108 -6.31 -6.88 8.48
N GLU A 109 -5.10 -6.96 9.05
CA GLU A 109 -4.46 -5.83 9.70
C GLU A 109 -4.04 -4.75 8.69
N VAL A 110 -3.46 -5.16 7.56
CA VAL A 110 -3.17 -4.23 6.44
C VAL A 110 -4.46 -3.59 5.92
N LEU A 111 -5.52 -4.37 5.73
CA LEU A 111 -6.83 -3.89 5.30
C LEU A 111 -7.37 -2.81 6.25
N ALA A 112 -7.30 -3.02 7.56
CA ALA A 112 -7.74 -2.04 8.54
C ALA A 112 -6.95 -0.73 8.45
N ILE A 113 -5.64 -0.80 8.25
CA ILE A 113 -4.78 0.38 8.06
C ILE A 113 -5.18 1.11 6.78
N LEU A 114 -5.29 0.43 5.64
CA LEU A 114 -5.69 1.05 4.38
C LEU A 114 -7.06 1.74 4.48
N TRP A 115 -8.04 1.10 5.12
CA TRP A 115 -9.36 1.69 5.36
C TRP A 115 -9.32 2.93 6.26
N SER A 116 -8.35 3.03 7.17
CA SER A 116 -8.19 4.21 8.03
C SER A 116 -7.80 5.47 7.24
N LEU A 117 -7.14 5.29 6.09
CA LEU A 117 -6.67 6.38 5.21
C LEU A 117 -7.77 6.93 4.28
N LYS A 118 -8.97 6.33 4.26
CA LYS A 118 -10.02 6.68 3.30
C LYS A 118 -10.37 8.18 3.25
N GLY A 119 -10.33 8.86 4.40
CA GLY A 119 -10.67 10.27 4.53
C GLY A 119 -9.61 11.21 3.95
N GLU A 120 -8.41 10.69 3.68
CA GLU A 120 -7.29 11.42 3.07
C GLU A 120 -7.17 11.14 1.57
N VAL A 121 -8.06 10.32 1.01
CA VAL A 121 -7.97 9.85 -0.39
C VAL A 121 -9.27 10.12 -1.15
N ILE A 122 -10.41 9.79 -0.56
CA ILE A 122 -11.71 9.88 -1.22
C ILE A 122 -12.18 11.34 -1.25
N ARG A 123 -12.42 11.86 -2.46
CA ARG A 123 -12.97 13.23 -2.69
C ARG A 123 -12.18 14.38 -2.06
N VAL A 124 -10.85 14.26 -1.96
CA VAL A 124 -9.96 15.30 -1.43
C VAL A 124 -9.26 16.13 -2.50
#